data_AF-A0A7J9FEK7-F1
#
_entry.id   AF-A0A7J9FEK7-F1
#
_cell.length_a   1.000
_cell.length_b   1.000
_cell.length_c   1.000
_cell.angle_alpha   90.00
_cell.angle_beta   90.00
_cell.angle_gamma   90.00
#
_symmetry.space_group_name_H-M   'P 1'
#
loop_
_entity.id
_entity.type
_entity.pdbx_description
1 polymer ?
#
loop_
_entity_poly.entity_id
_entity_poly.type
_entity_poly.pdbx_seq_one_letter_code
_entity_poly.pdbx_strand_id
1 'polypeptide(L)' 'MIHQPASSFYEAQIGEFILEAEKLLKLHENLTRVYVQKTGKHLWVVSEDMESDIFMSSTEAQAHKIVDLVA' A
#
# COMPACT_ATOMS: atom_id res chain seq x y z
N MET A 1 6.31 6.72 -5.07
CA MET A 1 4.88 6.92 -4.77
C MET A 1 4.42 5.68 -4.02
N ILE A 2 3.64 5.87 -2.95
CA ILE A 2 2.98 4.80 -2.19
C ILE A 2 1.48 4.99 -2.37
N HIS A 3 0.75 3.88 -2.59
CA HIS A 3 -0.71 3.88 -2.73
C HIS A 3 -1.26 2.48 -2.45
N GLN A 4 -2.55 2.42 -2.15
CA GLN A 4 -3.29 1.18 -1.92
C GLN A 4 -3.42 0.36 -3.20
N PRO A 5 -3.36 -0.98 -3.14
CA PRO A 5 -3.61 -1.82 -4.31
C PRO A 5 -4.99 -1.52 -4.90
N ALA A 6 -5.05 -1.40 -6.22
CA ALA A 6 -6.28 -1.22 -6.96
C ALA A 6 -6.54 -2.42 -7.87
N SER A 7 -7.81 -2.72 -8.11
CA SER A 7 -8.25 -3.63 -9.15
C SER A 7 -8.97 -2.85 -10.25
N SER A 8 -8.91 -3.35 -11.48
CA SER A 8 -9.72 -2.80 -12.57
C SER A 8 -11.20 -2.99 -12.29
N PHE A 9 -12.04 -2.09 -12.83
CA PHE A 9 -13.48 -2.32 -12.85
C PHE A 9 -13.76 -3.69 -13.51
N TYR A 10 -14.51 -4.53 -12.81
CA TYR A 10 -14.86 -5.88 -13.24
C TYR A 10 -16.34 -6.14 -12.94
N GLU A 11 -17.10 -6.49 -13.96
CA GLU A 11 -18.51 -6.85 -13.85
C GLU A 11 -18.64 -8.35 -13.63
N ALA A 12 -19.13 -8.75 -12.47
CA ALA A 12 -19.20 -10.14 -12.04
C ALA A 12 -20.49 -10.45 -11.29
N GLN A 13 -20.79 -11.73 -11.13
CA GLN A 13 -21.81 -12.16 -10.17
C GLN A 13 -21.35 -11.82 -8.74
N ILE A 14 -22.33 -11.62 -7.84
CA ILE A 14 -22.09 -11.19 -6.46
C ILE A 14 -21.08 -12.10 -5.73
N GLY A 15 -21.17 -13.42 -5.93
CA GLY A 15 -20.24 -14.37 -5.30
C GLY A 15 -18.79 -14.19 -5.73
N GLU A 16 -18.55 -13.98 -7.03
CA GLU A 16 -17.20 -13.72 -7.56
C GLU A 16 -16.67 -12.36 -7.09
N PHE A 17 -17.54 -11.35 -7.06
CA PHE A 17 -17.18 -10.02 -6.56
C PHE A 17 -16.71 -10.08 -5.10
N ILE A 18 -17.42 -10.80 -4.23
CA ILE A 18 -17.04 -10.96 -2.82
C ILE A 18 -15.68 -11.66 -2.70
N LEU A 19 -15.47 -12.75 -3.45
CA LEU A 19 -14.19 -13.47 -3.44
C LEU A 19 -13.03 -12.59 -3.90
N GLU A 20 -13.25 -11.73 -4.88
CA GLU A 20 -12.20 -10.82 -5.38
C GLU A 20 -11.94 -9.67 -4.38
N ALA A 21 -12.98 -9.12 -3.77
CA ALA A 21 -12.84 -8.12 -2.72
C ALA A 21 -12.04 -8.66 -1.52
N GLU A 22 -12.28 -9.91 -1.11
CA GLU A 22 -11.51 -10.56 -0.04
C GLU A 22 -10.03 -10.73 -0.39
N LYS A 23 -9.70 -11.04 -1.64
CA LYS A 23 -8.31 -11.12 -2.10
C LYS A 23 -7.65 -9.75 -2.10
N LEU A 24 -8.35 -8.72 -2.56
CA LEU A 24 -7.85 -7.35 -2.59
C LEU A 24 -7.59 -6.84 -1.16
N LEU A 25 -8.48 -7.15 -0.21
CA LEU A 25 -8.30 -6.83 1.20
C LEU A 25 -7.06 -7.54 1.78
N LYS A 26 -6.89 -8.84 1.52
CA LYS A 26 -5.69 -9.59 1.94
C LYS A 26 -4.41 -9.01 1.33
N LEU A 27 -4.46 -8.58 0.07
CA LEU A 27 -3.32 -7.93 -0.59
C LEU A 27 -2.97 -6.61 0.09
N HIS A 28 -3.97 -5.77 0.39
CA HIS A 28 -3.80 -4.52 1.11
C HIS A 28 -3.14 -4.73 2.48
N GLU A 29 -3.65 -5.67 3.28
CA GLU A 29 -3.08 -6.01 4.60
C GLU A 29 -1.64 -6.53 4.50
N ASN A 30 -1.37 -7.40 3.52
CA ASN A 30 -0.04 -7.96 3.32
C ASN A 30 0.98 -6.89 2.90
N LEU A 31 0.63 -6.00 1.97
CA LEU A 31 1.49 -4.90 1.55
C LEU A 31 1.77 -3.95 2.71
N THR A 32 0.72 -3.55 3.45
CA THR A 32 0.87 -2.70 4.64
C THR A 32 1.86 -3.31 5.63
N ARG A 33 1.75 -4.60 5.93
CA ARG A 33 2.69 -5.31 6.83
C ARG A 33 4.12 -5.32 6.29
N VAL A 34 4.30 -5.53 4.99
CA VAL A 34 5.63 -5.48 4.36
C VAL A 34 6.26 -4.10 4.51
N TYR A 35 5.50 -3.02 4.24
CA TYR A 35 5.99 -1.66 4.41
C TYR A 35 6.34 -1.35 5.87
N VAL A 36 5.52 -1.76 6.83
CA VAL A 36 5.84 -1.64 8.27
C VAL A 36 7.17 -2.34 8.60
N GLN A 37 7.36 -3.57 8.13
CA GLN A 37 8.58 -4.34 8.39
C GLN A 37 9.82 -3.72 7.73
N LYS A 38 9.69 -3.19 6.51
CA LYS A 38 10.82 -2.65 5.75
C LYS A 38 11.21 -1.23 6.19
N THR A 39 10.23 -0.39 6.47
CA THR A 39 10.47 1.01 6.89
C THR A 39 10.67 1.12 8.41
N GLY A 40 10.19 0.15 9.20
CA GLY A 40 10.18 0.22 10.66
C GLY A 40 9.22 1.28 11.22
N LYS A 41 8.32 1.83 10.39
CA LYS A 41 7.29 2.78 10.81
C LYS A 41 6.13 2.07 11.51
N HIS A 42 5.40 2.80 12.34
CA HIS A 42 4.17 2.28 12.94
C HIS A 42 3.10 1.99 11.87
N LEU A 43 2.27 0.98 12.12
CA LEU A 43 1.20 0.54 11.23
C LEU A 43 0.30 1.70 10.78
N TRP A 44 -0.14 2.55 11.72
CA TRP A 44 -1.06 3.65 11.41
C TRP A 44 -0.47 4.66 10.42
N VAL A 45 0.84 4.92 10.47
CA VAL A 45 1.53 5.83 9.54
C VAL A 45 1.51 5.24 8.14
N VAL A 46 1.89 3.97 8.01
CA VAL A 46 1.92 3.28 6.72
C VAL A 46 0.51 3.16 6.13
N SER A 47 -0.50 2.85 6.96
CA SER A 47 -1.89 2.79 6.52
C SER A 47 -2.38 4.14 6.01
N GLU A 48 -2.21 5.22 6.79
CA GLU A 48 -2.65 6.56 6.39
C GLU A 48 -1.95 7.02 5.10
N ASP A 49 -0.63 6.78 4.99
CA ASP A 49 0.13 7.15 3.80
C ASP A 49 -0.26 6.33 2.55
N MET A 50 -0.79 5.12 2.73
CA MET A 50 -1.15 4.22 1.63
C MET A 50 -2.57 4.45 1.10
N GLU A 51 -3.47 5.06 1.89
CA GLU A 51 -4.87 5.28 1.47
C GLU A 51 -5.00 6.21 0.25
N SER A 52 -4.03 7.06 -0.02
CA SER A 52 -4.03 7.97 -1.17
C SER A 52 -2.74 7.87 -1.97
N ASP A 53 -2.77 8.40 -3.18
CA ASP A 53 -1.57 8.49 -4.03
C ASP A 53 -0.60 9.54 -3.45
N ILE A 54 0.37 9.09 -2.66
CA ILE A 54 1.40 9.97 -2.10
C ILE A 54 2.67 9.86 -2.95
N PHE A 55 2.93 10.93 -3.71
CA PHE A 55 4.19 11.11 -4.41
C PHE A 55 5.24 11.65 -3.45
N MET A 56 6.41 11.03 -3.44
CA MET A 56 7.55 11.41 -2.60
C MET A 56 8.73 11.74 -3.51
N SER A 57 9.39 12.86 -3.22
CA SER A 57 10.74 13.16 -3.70
C SER A 57 11.74 12.12 -3.16
N SER A 58 12.96 12.12 -3.69
CA SER A 58 14.03 11.22 -3.22
C SER A 58 14.32 11.43 -1.73
N THR A 59 14.38 12.68 -1.27
CA THR A 59 14.60 13.02 0.15
C THR A 59 13.43 12.60 1.05
N GLU A 60 12.18 12.76 0.59
CA GLU A 60 11.00 12.30 1.33
C GLU A 60 10.95 10.77 1.41
N ALA A 61 11.26 10.06 0.32
CA ALA A 61 11.34 8.61 0.31
C ALA A 61 12.45 8.09 1.24
N GLN A 62 13.58 8.83 1.34
CA GLN A 62 14.63 8.52 2.31
C GLN A 62 14.18 8.76 3.75
N ALA A 63 13.54 9.90 4.03
CA ALA A 63 12.96 10.18 5.35
C ALA A 63 11.86 9.16 5.72
N HIS A 64 11.15 8.64 4.72
CA HIS A 64 10.17 7.57 4.88
C HIS A 64 10.82 6.18 5.08
N LYS A 65 12.14 6.06 4.90
CA LYS A 65 12.91 4.80 4.93
C LYS A 65 12.50 3.80 3.84
N ILE A 66 12.01 4.31 2.72
CA ILE A 66 11.83 3.53 1.49
C ILE A 66 13.16 3.42 0.74
N VAL A 67 14.02 4.44 0.85
CA VAL A 67 15.34 4.52 0.23
C VAL A 67 16.38 4.76 1.32
N ASP A 68 17.52 4.07 1.28
CA ASP A 68 18.58 4.25 2.28
C ASP A 68 19.46 5.48 2.00
N LEU A 69 19.80 5.71 0.73
CA LEU A 69 20.72 6.78 0.29
C LEU A 69 20.19 7.52 -0.94
N VAL A 70 20.30 8.84 -0.92
CA VAL A 70 20.11 9.73 -2.09
C VAL A 70 21.48 10.28 -2.48
N ALA A 71 21.84 10.14 -3.76
CA ALA A 71 23.11 10.57 -4.32
C ALA A 71 23.13 12.06 -4.68
#